data_AF-A0A3D3LEF4-F1
#
_entry.id   AF-A0A3D3LEF4-F1
#
_cell.length_a   1.000
_cell.length_b   1.000
_cell.length_c   1.000
_cell.angle_alpha   90.00
_cell.angle_beta   90.00
_cell.angle_gamma   90.00
#
_symmetry.space_group_name_H-M   'P 1'
#
loop_
_entity.id
_entity.type
_entity.pdbx_description
1 polymer ?
#
loop_
_entity_poly.entity_id
_entity_poly.type
_entity_poly.pdbx_seq_one_letter_code
_entity_poly.pdbx_strand_id
1 'polypeptide(L)'
;MPAALPCHTPPAPPRIAMSTIKAAVSFKNHTAAKLSPAAQVIHDKMTLNAAIFDAPPVDMATFQERITDYKARLVARASLARADVMALKAARDLLEETLNSLGNYVNVVAKGDGGIVEKSGFPFYEVNRAPDTTPPGAPANLRLRHSGLPGGFIARYKPRKPNSTNEVQTCAGDPNNEADWVQKGIIKGGRAEITGFPPGAVVWARVRTLGIKNIKGVWSDPAQIRIL
;
A
#
# COMPACT_ATOMS: atom_id res chain seq x y z
N MET A 1 65.54 9.72 -1.77
CA MET A 1 64.17 10.29 -1.84
C MET A 1 63.18 9.19 -1.53
N PRO A 2 62.49 9.19 -0.37
CA PRO A 2 61.47 8.18 -0.10
C PRO A 2 60.11 8.66 -0.62
N ALA A 3 59.43 7.80 -1.38
CA ALA A 3 58.10 8.03 -1.92
C ALA A 3 57.05 8.03 -0.80
N ALA A 4 56.24 9.07 -0.73
CA ALA A 4 55.13 9.17 0.21
C ALA A 4 54.03 8.14 -0.11
N LEU A 5 53.64 7.35 0.88
CA LEU A 5 52.53 6.40 0.79
C LEU A 5 51.20 7.18 0.64
N PRO A 6 50.27 6.75 -0.22
CA PRO A 6 49.00 7.44 -0.40
C PRO A 6 48.11 7.30 0.84
N CYS A 7 47.64 8.44 1.34
CA CYS A 7 46.67 8.54 2.44
C CYS A 7 45.36 7.83 2.06
N HIS A 8 45.08 6.69 2.69
CA HIS A 8 43.83 5.96 2.52
C HIS A 8 42.75 6.66 3.36
N THR A 9 41.87 7.43 2.73
CA THR A 9 40.67 7.94 3.38
C THR A 9 39.67 6.79 3.54
N PRO A 10 39.23 6.46 4.76
CA PRO A 10 38.23 5.43 4.96
C PRO A 10 36.92 5.83 4.27
N PRO A 11 36.18 4.87 3.68
CA PRO A 11 34.91 5.15 3.04
C PRO A 11 33.93 5.74 4.05
N ALA A 12 33.22 6.80 3.64
CA ALA A 12 32.20 7.43 4.45
C ALA A 12 31.21 6.38 4.98
N PRO A 13 30.82 6.43 6.27
CA PRO A 13 29.90 5.46 6.82
C PRO A 13 28.60 5.46 6.01
N PRO A 14 28.00 4.28 5.76
CA PRO A 14 26.72 4.21 5.06
C PRO A 14 25.72 5.08 5.80
N ARG A 15 25.13 6.04 5.07
CA ARG A 15 24.09 6.91 5.59
C ARG A 15 22.93 6.01 6.02
N ILE A 16 22.81 5.75 7.33
CA ILE A 16 21.68 5.02 7.89
C ILE A 16 20.46 5.81 7.46
N ALA A 17 19.71 5.27 6.50
CA ALA A 17 18.44 5.84 6.10
C ALA A 17 17.51 5.66 7.31
N MET A 18 17.49 6.65 8.20
CA MET A 18 16.59 6.65 9.34
C MET A 18 15.18 6.42 8.79
N SER A 19 14.50 5.40 9.28
CA SER A 19 13.11 5.15 8.90
C SER A 19 12.33 6.43 9.21
N THR A 20 11.84 7.08 8.16
CA THR A 20 11.13 8.34 8.32
C THR A 20 9.75 8.02 8.85
N ILE A 21 9.48 8.32 10.11
CA ILE A 21 8.18 8.09 10.76
C ILE A 21 7.32 9.34 10.60
N LYS A 22 6.03 9.17 10.27
CA LYS A 22 5.06 10.25 10.18
C LYS A 22 3.81 9.97 11.01
N ALA A 23 3.28 11.01 11.63
CA ALA A 23 1.95 11.03 12.22
C ALA A 23 0.88 10.83 11.14
N ALA A 24 -0.13 10.01 11.44
CA ALA A 24 -1.30 9.79 10.61
C ALA A 24 -2.27 10.97 10.75
N VAL A 25 -2.48 11.69 9.65
CA VAL A 25 -3.27 12.94 9.63
C VAL A 25 -4.72 12.73 9.18
N SER A 26 -5.11 11.51 8.84
CA SER A 26 -6.45 11.18 8.38
C SER A 26 -7.14 10.20 9.31
N PHE A 27 -8.31 10.60 9.82
CA PHE A 27 -9.11 9.82 10.75
C PHE A 27 -10.43 9.35 10.14
N LYS A 28 -10.58 9.45 8.80
CA LYS A 28 -11.80 9.07 8.07
C LYS A 28 -12.27 7.64 8.34
N ASN A 29 -11.33 6.73 8.60
CA ASN A 29 -11.62 5.31 8.87
C ASN A 29 -11.91 5.02 10.36
N HIS A 30 -11.78 6.02 11.25
CA HIS A 30 -12.13 5.83 12.66
C HIS A 30 -13.64 5.76 12.81
N THR A 31 -14.13 4.73 13.49
CA THR A 31 -15.54 4.66 13.90
C THR A 31 -15.86 5.82 14.84
N ALA A 32 -17.15 6.19 14.92
CA ALA A 32 -17.57 7.32 15.75
C ALA A 32 -17.13 7.18 17.22
N ALA A 33 -17.23 5.97 17.78
CA ALA A 33 -16.80 5.68 19.15
C ALA A 33 -15.27 5.73 19.36
N LYS A 34 -14.47 5.52 18.31
CA LYS A 34 -13.00 5.49 18.41
C LYS A 34 -12.34 6.84 18.14
N LEU A 35 -13.07 7.80 17.56
CA LEU A 35 -12.49 9.11 17.21
C LEU A 35 -12.23 9.95 18.47
N SER A 36 -13.20 10.06 19.38
CA SER A 36 -13.07 10.94 20.55
C SER A 36 -12.01 10.48 21.57
N PRO A 37 -11.81 9.17 21.84
CA PRO A 37 -10.74 8.75 22.74
C PRO A 37 -9.36 8.97 22.11
N ALA A 38 -9.22 8.71 20.80
CA ALA A 38 -7.97 8.98 20.09
C ALA A 38 -7.61 10.47 20.10
N ALA A 39 -8.59 11.35 19.84
CA ALA A 39 -8.39 12.79 19.90
C ALA A 39 -8.01 13.27 21.31
N GLN A 40 -8.61 12.69 22.35
CA GLN A 40 -8.26 13.01 23.75
C GLN A 40 -6.81 12.61 24.07
N VAL A 41 -6.38 11.42 23.67
CA VAL A 41 -4.98 10.98 23.88
C VAL A 41 -4.00 11.94 23.21
N ILE A 42 -4.29 12.37 21.97
CA ILE A 42 -3.48 13.35 21.25
C ILE A 42 -3.46 14.69 22.01
N HIS A 43 -4.62 15.18 22.45
CA HIS A 43 -4.73 16.41 23.22
C HIS A 43 -3.83 16.37 24.47
N ASP A 44 -3.97 15.32 25.27
CA ASP A 44 -3.27 15.20 26.55
C ASP A 44 -1.75 15.07 26.34
N LYS A 45 -1.33 14.31 25.31
CA LYS A 45 0.08 14.13 24.96
C LYS A 45 0.72 15.40 24.41
N MET A 46 0.04 16.13 23.53
CA MET A 46 0.55 17.40 23.02
C MET A 46 0.65 18.46 24.13
N THR A 47 -0.33 18.49 25.04
CA THR A 47 -0.31 19.37 26.22
C THR A 47 0.83 19.04 27.17
N LEU A 48 1.04 17.74 27.46
CA LEU A 48 2.15 17.28 28.29
C LEU A 48 3.52 17.65 27.71
N ASN A 49 3.63 17.66 26.38
CA ASN A 49 4.87 17.93 25.64
C ASN A 49 4.88 19.31 24.99
N ALA A 50 4.23 20.31 25.60
CA ALA A 50 4.08 21.66 25.04
C ALA A 50 5.42 22.34 24.67
N ALA A 51 6.51 22.05 25.39
CA ALA A 51 7.84 22.57 25.06
C ALA A 51 8.38 22.10 23.70
N ILE A 52 7.88 20.98 23.18
CA ILE A 52 8.23 20.44 21.86
C ILE A 52 7.25 20.94 20.80
N PHE A 53 5.96 21.06 21.17
CA PHE A 53 4.88 21.48 20.30
C PHE A 53 4.46 22.92 20.59
N ASP A 54 5.43 23.83 20.49
CA ASP A 54 5.21 25.25 20.77
C ASP A 54 4.40 25.92 19.65
N ALA A 55 3.39 26.71 20.04
CA ALA A 55 2.45 27.40 19.16
C ALA A 55 1.81 26.50 18.07
N PRO A 56 0.97 25.51 18.44
CA PRO A 56 0.25 24.71 17.46
C PRO A 56 -0.73 25.57 16.64
N PRO A 57 -1.04 25.18 15.38
CA PRO A 57 -1.93 25.95 14.50
C PRO A 57 -3.37 26.03 14.99
N VAL A 58 -3.77 25.12 15.89
CA VAL A 58 -5.03 25.18 16.63
C VAL A 58 -4.68 25.11 18.10
N ASP A 59 -5.18 26.06 18.87
CA ASP A 59 -4.96 26.11 20.32
C ASP A 59 -5.53 24.86 21.01
N MET A 60 -4.85 24.40 22.07
CA MET A 60 -5.21 23.16 22.77
C MET A 60 -6.57 23.29 23.47
N ALA A 61 -6.95 24.49 23.95
CA ALA A 61 -8.27 24.71 24.52
C ALA A 61 -9.36 24.60 23.45
N THR A 62 -9.16 25.20 22.27
CA THR A 62 -10.08 25.04 21.13
C THR A 62 -10.17 23.58 20.68
N PHE A 63 -9.07 22.83 20.71
CA PHE A 63 -9.10 21.41 20.40
C PHE A 63 -9.94 20.63 21.43
N GLN A 64 -9.79 20.91 22.73
CA GLN A 64 -10.60 20.30 23.79
C GLN A 64 -12.09 20.63 23.68
N GLU A 65 -12.44 21.85 23.27
CA GLU A 65 -13.82 22.25 22.99
C GLU A 65 -14.43 21.41 21.86
N ARG A 66 -13.71 21.23 20.75
CA ARG A 66 -14.16 20.40 19.62
C ARG A 66 -14.32 18.93 19.98
N ILE A 67 -13.43 18.39 20.83
CA ILE A 67 -13.57 17.03 21.37
C ILE A 67 -14.85 16.92 22.21
N THR A 68 -15.12 17.91 23.04
CA THR A 68 -16.28 17.94 23.93
C THR A 68 -17.59 18.08 23.15
N ASP A 69 -17.67 18.98 22.17
CA ASP A 69 -18.84 19.10 21.29
C ASP A 69 -19.08 17.81 20.52
N TYR A 70 -18.05 17.20 19.94
CA TYR A 70 -18.20 15.91 19.25
C TYR A 70 -18.76 14.81 20.17
N LYS A 71 -18.25 14.70 21.40
CA LYS A 71 -18.78 13.75 22.41
C LYS A 71 -20.24 14.02 22.72
N ALA A 72 -20.63 15.29 22.91
CA ALA A 72 -22.01 15.67 23.18
C ALA A 72 -22.95 15.33 22.01
N ARG A 73 -22.55 15.66 20.77
CA ARG A 73 -23.34 15.31 19.57
C ARG A 73 -23.45 13.80 19.35
N LEU A 74 -22.43 13.04 19.73
CA LEU A 74 -22.45 11.59 19.60
C LEU A 74 -23.52 10.96 20.50
N VAL A 75 -23.70 11.49 21.71
CA VAL A 75 -24.78 11.10 22.63
C VAL A 75 -26.13 11.55 22.08
N ALA A 76 -26.25 12.80 21.64
CA ALA A 76 -27.50 13.37 21.12
C ALA A 76 -28.06 12.59 19.91
N ARG A 77 -27.19 12.01 19.07
CA ARG A 77 -27.59 11.16 17.92
C ARG A 77 -28.53 10.01 18.31
N ALA A 78 -28.58 9.59 19.57
CA ALA A 78 -29.51 8.56 20.04
C ALA A 78 -30.98 8.88 19.72
N SER A 79 -31.34 10.16 19.57
CA SER A 79 -32.69 10.60 19.16
C SER A 79 -33.08 10.20 17.73
N LEU A 80 -32.08 9.93 16.87
CA LEU A 80 -32.21 9.74 15.42
C LEU A 80 -32.86 10.92 14.68
N ALA A 81 -33.03 12.07 15.32
CA ALA A 81 -33.53 13.27 14.66
C ALA A 81 -32.54 13.72 13.58
N ARG A 82 -33.07 14.16 12.43
CA ARG A 82 -32.24 14.62 11.30
C ARG A 82 -31.26 15.73 11.71
N ALA A 83 -31.71 16.65 12.57
CA ALA A 83 -30.88 17.72 13.11
C ALA A 83 -29.68 17.19 13.91
N ASP A 84 -29.88 16.21 14.79
CA ASP A 84 -28.81 15.64 15.62
C ASP A 84 -27.81 14.83 14.79
N VAL A 85 -28.29 14.11 13.78
CA VAL A 85 -27.41 13.41 12.82
C VAL A 85 -26.55 14.40 12.03
N MET A 86 -27.14 15.50 11.56
CA MET A 86 -26.42 16.55 10.84
C MET A 86 -25.42 17.27 11.75
N ALA A 87 -25.79 17.58 13.00
CA ALA A 87 -24.93 18.21 13.98
C ALA A 87 -23.70 17.34 14.32
N LEU A 88 -23.89 16.02 14.49
CA LEU A 88 -22.77 15.10 14.69
C LEU A 88 -21.81 15.09 13.49
N LYS A 89 -22.34 15.12 12.26
CA LYS A 89 -21.50 15.15 11.06
C LYS A 89 -20.66 16.43 11.01
N ALA A 90 -21.27 17.59 11.26
CA ALA A 90 -20.56 18.86 11.32
C ALA A 90 -19.47 18.89 12.41
N ALA A 91 -19.79 18.39 13.61
CA ALA A 91 -18.81 18.26 14.70
C ALA A 91 -17.66 17.32 14.34
N ARG A 92 -17.96 16.22 13.63
CA ARG A 92 -16.94 15.29 13.13
C ARG A 92 -16.01 15.96 12.12
N ASP A 93 -16.56 16.67 11.15
CA ASP A 93 -15.79 17.33 10.10
C ASP A 93 -14.82 18.37 10.71
N LEU A 94 -15.30 19.17 11.67
CA LEU A 94 -14.47 20.13 12.41
C LEU A 94 -13.37 19.48 13.26
N LEU A 95 -13.66 18.33 13.87
CA LEU A 95 -12.68 17.58 14.65
C LEU A 95 -11.61 16.95 13.76
N GLU A 96 -12.01 16.35 12.63
CA GLU A 96 -11.08 15.77 11.65
C GLU A 96 -10.19 16.84 11.01
N GLU A 97 -10.73 18.02 10.71
CA GLU A 97 -9.95 19.17 10.21
C GLU A 97 -8.90 19.62 11.23
N THR A 98 -9.28 19.70 12.51
CA THR A 98 -8.36 20.07 13.60
C THR A 98 -7.23 19.04 13.73
N LEU A 99 -7.58 17.75 13.76
CA LEU A 99 -6.61 16.65 13.80
C LEU A 99 -5.69 16.64 12.57
N ASN A 100 -6.20 17.02 11.40
CA ASN A 100 -5.39 17.12 10.19
C ASN A 100 -4.34 18.23 10.32
N SER A 101 -4.77 19.43 10.71
CA SER A 101 -3.89 20.58 10.90
C SER A 101 -2.82 20.31 11.97
N LEU A 102 -3.22 19.77 13.12
CA LEU A 102 -2.28 19.40 14.20
C LEU A 102 -1.33 18.28 13.77
N GLY A 103 -1.82 17.25 13.08
CA GLY A 103 -0.98 16.15 12.62
C GLY A 103 0.04 16.58 11.55
N ASN A 104 -0.33 17.51 10.67
CA ASN A 104 0.60 18.13 9.71
C ASN A 104 1.67 18.95 10.45
N TYR A 105 1.28 19.74 11.44
CA TYR A 105 2.21 20.47 12.29
C TYR A 105 3.19 19.55 13.03
N VAL A 106 2.70 18.47 13.64
CA VAL A 106 3.56 17.45 14.29
C VAL A 106 4.57 16.88 13.29
N ASN A 107 4.16 16.57 12.06
CA ASN A 107 5.06 16.08 11.03
C ASN A 107 6.15 17.11 10.65
N VAL A 108 5.83 18.41 10.67
CA VAL A 108 6.81 19.49 10.44
C VAL A 108 7.81 19.59 11.59
N VAL A 109 7.33 19.54 12.84
CA VAL A 109 8.17 19.59 14.05
C VAL A 109 9.09 18.36 14.14
N ALA A 110 8.54 17.17 13.91
CA ALA A 110 9.26 15.91 14.07
C ALA A 110 10.31 15.66 13.00
N LYS A 111 10.15 16.20 11.77
CA LYS A 111 11.09 16.00 10.65
C LYS A 111 11.46 14.52 10.39
N GLY A 112 10.55 13.59 10.70
CA GLY A 112 10.77 12.15 10.57
C GLY A 112 11.28 11.42 11.81
N ASP A 113 11.54 12.14 12.91
CA ASP A 113 11.95 11.58 14.20
C ASP A 113 10.75 10.89 14.89
N GLY A 114 10.81 9.57 14.98
CA GLY A 114 9.77 8.75 15.62
C GLY A 114 9.56 9.08 17.10
N GLY A 115 10.60 9.46 17.84
CA GLY A 115 10.49 9.80 19.25
C GLY A 115 9.73 11.11 19.46
N ILE A 116 9.85 12.07 18.55
CA ILE A 116 9.04 13.30 18.58
C ILE A 116 7.60 12.98 18.17
N VAL A 117 7.38 12.16 17.13
CA VAL A 117 6.03 11.77 16.72
C VAL A 117 5.31 11.02 17.85
N GLU A 118 5.97 10.10 18.54
CA GLU A 118 5.38 9.35 19.65
C GLU A 118 4.90 10.26 20.80
N LYS A 119 5.65 11.33 21.10
CA LYS A 119 5.28 12.32 22.11
C LYS A 119 4.01 13.11 21.78
N SER A 120 3.59 13.17 20.52
CA SER A 120 2.34 13.81 20.11
C SER A 120 1.08 12.98 20.39
N GLY A 121 1.24 11.67 20.61
CA GLY A 121 0.11 10.75 20.76
C GLY A 121 -0.61 10.39 19.45
N PHE A 122 -0.19 10.93 18.30
CA PHE A 122 -0.74 10.52 17.02
C PHE A 122 -0.36 9.06 16.69
N PRO A 123 -1.30 8.27 16.12
CA PRO A 123 -0.92 7.05 15.43
C PRO A 123 0.10 7.39 14.33
N PHE A 124 1.11 6.55 14.12
CA PHE A 124 2.17 6.82 13.16
C PHE A 124 2.47 5.63 12.25
N TYR A 125 3.14 5.91 11.15
CA TYR A 125 3.56 4.92 10.17
C TYR A 125 4.94 5.27 9.61
N GLU A 126 5.66 4.25 9.19
CA GLU A 126 6.92 4.43 8.46
C GLU A 126 6.65 4.74 6.99
N VAL A 127 7.29 5.79 6.48
CA VAL A 127 7.21 6.21 5.08
C VAL A 127 8.14 5.34 4.22
N ASN A 128 9.29 4.96 4.77
CA ASN A 128 10.27 4.12 4.09
C ASN A 128 10.02 2.65 4.41
N ARG A 129 8.92 2.09 3.89
CA ARG A 129 8.78 0.62 3.89
C ARG A 129 9.78 0.06 2.90
N ALA A 130 10.68 -0.80 3.39
CA ALA A 130 11.50 -1.63 2.53
C ALA A 130 10.57 -2.35 1.52
N PRO A 131 10.83 -2.29 0.20
CA PRO A 131 10.02 -3.01 -0.76
C PRO A 131 10.01 -4.49 -0.40
N ASP A 132 8.83 -5.09 -0.29
CA ASP A 132 8.73 -6.54 -0.17
C ASP A 132 9.19 -7.18 -1.48
N THR A 133 10.43 -7.65 -1.49
CA THR A 133 11.06 -8.33 -2.61
C THR A 133 10.82 -9.83 -2.60
N THR A 134 9.91 -10.32 -1.76
CA THR A 134 9.56 -11.75 -1.76
C THR A 134 8.92 -12.10 -3.11
N PRO A 135 9.43 -13.11 -3.84
CA PRO A 135 8.85 -13.54 -5.09
C PRO A 135 7.37 -13.87 -4.94
N PRO A 136 6.49 -13.35 -5.80
CA PRO A 136 5.08 -13.73 -5.77
C PRO A 136 4.93 -15.24 -5.97
N GLY A 137 4.07 -15.87 -5.17
CA GLY A 137 3.71 -17.26 -5.44
C GLY A 137 2.90 -17.42 -6.73
N ALA A 138 2.75 -18.66 -7.16
CA ALA A 138 2.15 -19.00 -8.45
C ALA A 138 0.70 -18.51 -8.60
N PRO A 139 0.32 -18.00 -9.79
CA PRO A 139 -1.09 -17.87 -10.17
C PRO A 139 -1.81 -19.23 -10.12
N ALA A 140 -3.07 -19.23 -9.71
CA ALA A 140 -3.85 -20.45 -9.55
C ALA A 140 -4.94 -20.57 -10.64
N ASN A 141 -5.49 -21.77 -10.81
CA ASN A 141 -6.63 -22.05 -11.69
C ASN A 141 -6.42 -21.58 -13.14
N LEU A 142 -5.23 -21.81 -13.71
CA LEU A 142 -5.00 -21.56 -15.12
C LEU A 142 -5.88 -22.47 -15.97
N ARG A 143 -6.70 -21.87 -16.83
CA ARG A 143 -7.64 -22.54 -17.71
C ARG A 143 -7.57 -21.89 -19.08
N LEU A 144 -7.46 -22.71 -20.12
CA LEU A 144 -7.44 -22.26 -21.50
C LEU A 144 -8.82 -22.47 -22.12
N ARG A 145 -9.25 -21.53 -22.94
CA ARG A 145 -10.49 -21.59 -23.72
C ARG A 145 -10.22 -21.12 -25.13
N HIS A 146 -10.91 -21.67 -26.12
CA HIS A 146 -10.83 -21.16 -27.49
C HIS A 146 -11.26 -19.69 -27.54
N SER A 147 -10.50 -18.88 -28.28
CA SER A 147 -10.90 -17.50 -28.59
C SER A 147 -11.86 -17.49 -29.77
N GLY A 148 -12.59 -16.38 -29.95
CA GLY A 148 -13.31 -16.12 -31.20
C GLY A 148 -12.37 -15.77 -32.38
N LEU A 149 -11.09 -15.56 -32.09
CA LEU A 149 -10.06 -15.27 -33.10
C LEU A 149 -9.43 -16.57 -33.64
N PRO A 150 -9.17 -16.66 -34.96
CA PRO A 150 -8.47 -17.79 -35.56
C PRO A 150 -7.07 -17.99 -34.95
N GLY A 151 -6.70 -19.24 -34.71
CA GLY A 151 -5.35 -19.56 -34.22
C GLY A 151 -5.06 -19.02 -32.82
N GLY A 152 -6.09 -18.83 -31.99
CA GLY A 152 -5.96 -18.22 -30.67
C GLY A 152 -6.68 -18.92 -29.54
N PHE A 153 -6.32 -18.53 -28.32
CA PHE A 153 -6.97 -18.96 -27.09
C PHE A 153 -6.96 -17.86 -26.03
N ILE A 154 -7.85 -18.00 -25.06
CA ILE A 154 -7.96 -17.16 -23.88
C ILE A 154 -7.46 -17.95 -22.66
N ALA A 155 -6.37 -17.50 -22.06
CA ALA A 155 -5.92 -17.95 -20.75
C ALA A 155 -6.64 -17.16 -19.65
N ARG A 156 -7.39 -17.87 -18.80
CA ARG A 156 -7.98 -17.32 -17.58
C ARG A 156 -7.33 -17.95 -16.37
N TYR A 157 -6.97 -17.12 -15.40
CA TYR A 157 -6.32 -17.55 -14.17
C TYR A 157 -6.69 -16.63 -13.02
N LYS A 158 -6.48 -17.09 -11.79
CA LYS A 158 -6.57 -16.27 -10.58
C LYS A 158 -5.15 -15.74 -10.26
N PRO A 159 -4.86 -14.45 -10.50
CA PRO A 159 -3.55 -13.90 -10.17
C PRO A 159 -3.32 -13.93 -8.65
N ARG A 160 -2.06 -13.95 -8.22
CA ARG A 160 -1.71 -13.99 -6.80
C ARG A 160 -2.20 -12.76 -6.03
N LYS A 161 -2.22 -11.59 -6.67
CA LYS A 161 -2.76 -10.33 -6.13
C LYS A 161 -3.71 -9.70 -7.14
N PRO A 162 -4.82 -9.05 -6.71
CA PRO A 162 -5.66 -8.28 -7.61
C PRO A 162 -4.85 -7.19 -8.30
N ASN A 163 -5.17 -6.88 -9.57
CA ASN A 163 -4.46 -5.90 -10.40
C ASN A 163 -2.95 -6.14 -10.59
N SER A 164 -2.47 -7.36 -10.32
CA SER A 164 -1.09 -7.73 -10.60
C SER A 164 -0.79 -7.80 -12.09
N THR A 165 0.49 -7.60 -12.41
CA THR A 165 1.05 -7.81 -13.74
C THR A 165 1.57 -9.25 -13.82
N ASN A 166 1.23 -9.95 -14.91
CA ASN A 166 1.52 -11.36 -15.08
C ASN A 166 2.20 -11.59 -16.42
N GLU A 167 3.26 -12.39 -16.41
CA GLU A 167 3.93 -12.85 -17.63
C GLU A 167 3.30 -14.17 -18.07
N VAL A 168 3.01 -14.27 -19.36
CA VAL A 168 2.48 -15.48 -19.98
C VAL A 168 3.48 -16.05 -20.96
N GLN A 169 3.77 -17.34 -20.80
CA GLN A 169 4.59 -18.10 -21.72
C GLN A 169 3.78 -19.22 -22.36
N THR A 170 4.17 -19.57 -23.57
CA THR A 170 3.57 -20.70 -24.31
C THR A 170 4.66 -21.60 -24.86
N CYS A 171 4.39 -22.90 -24.90
CA CYS A 171 5.22 -23.92 -25.52
C CYS A 171 4.36 -24.71 -26.52
N ALA A 172 4.86 -24.91 -27.73
CA ALA A 172 4.21 -25.74 -28.76
C ALA A 172 4.91 -27.11 -28.94
N GLY A 173 5.99 -27.36 -28.19
CA GLY A 173 6.77 -28.59 -28.17
C GLY A 173 6.59 -29.35 -26.85
N ASP A 174 7.69 -29.79 -26.24
CA ASP A 174 7.68 -30.51 -24.97
C ASP A 174 7.58 -29.52 -23.78
N PRO A 175 6.51 -29.56 -22.95
CA PRO A 175 6.39 -28.69 -21.78
C PRO A 175 7.47 -28.95 -20.71
N ASN A 176 8.14 -30.11 -20.73
CA ASN A 176 9.24 -30.43 -19.81
C ASN A 176 10.58 -29.81 -20.23
N ASN A 177 10.70 -29.36 -21.48
CA ASN A 177 11.87 -28.68 -21.98
C ASN A 177 11.73 -27.16 -21.77
N GLU A 178 12.51 -26.60 -20.85
CA GLU A 178 12.45 -25.18 -20.51
C GLU A 178 12.76 -24.25 -21.71
N ALA A 179 13.57 -24.71 -22.66
CA ALA A 179 13.97 -23.93 -23.84
C ALA A 179 12.83 -23.69 -24.83
N ASP A 180 11.79 -24.53 -24.81
CA ASP A 180 10.65 -24.44 -25.74
C ASP A 180 9.59 -23.41 -25.27
N TRP A 181 9.75 -22.87 -24.06
CA TRP A 181 8.86 -21.86 -23.50
C TRP A 181 9.19 -20.47 -24.02
N VAL A 182 8.25 -19.87 -24.76
CA VAL A 182 8.38 -18.54 -25.34
C VAL A 182 7.46 -17.55 -24.64
N GLN A 183 8.00 -16.39 -24.25
CA GLN A 183 7.20 -15.29 -23.70
C GLN A 183 6.28 -14.70 -24.78
N LYS A 184 4.98 -14.68 -24.52
CA LYS A 184 3.97 -14.12 -25.42
C LYS A 184 3.48 -12.75 -24.99
N GLY A 185 3.52 -12.44 -23.71
CA GLY A 185 3.13 -11.11 -23.25
C GLY A 185 3.18 -10.93 -21.75
N ILE A 186 3.09 -9.66 -21.37
CA ILE A 186 2.96 -9.21 -19.99
C ILE A 186 1.61 -8.51 -19.87
N ILE A 187 0.70 -9.09 -19.09
CA ILE A 187 -0.72 -8.71 -19.06
C ILE A 187 -1.12 -8.36 -17.63
N LYS A 188 -1.96 -7.33 -17.48
CA LYS A 188 -2.54 -6.96 -16.18
C LYS A 188 -3.80 -7.78 -15.92
N GLY A 189 -3.95 -8.29 -14.69
CA GLY A 189 -5.14 -9.03 -14.28
C GLY A 189 -5.09 -10.52 -14.65
N GLY A 190 -6.26 -11.17 -14.70
CA GLY A 190 -6.41 -12.63 -14.78
C GLY A 190 -6.89 -13.19 -16.12
N ARG A 191 -6.75 -12.43 -17.21
CA ARG A 191 -7.18 -12.81 -18.56
C ARG A 191 -6.14 -12.37 -19.57
N ALA A 192 -5.66 -13.30 -20.38
CA ALA A 192 -4.81 -13.03 -21.54
C ALA A 192 -5.42 -13.70 -22.77
N GLU A 193 -5.42 -13.01 -23.91
CA GLU A 193 -5.84 -13.54 -25.19
C GLU A 193 -4.60 -13.60 -26.09
N ILE A 194 -4.29 -14.77 -26.61
CA ILE A 194 -3.05 -15.07 -27.32
C ILE A 194 -3.41 -15.68 -28.66
N THR A 195 -2.78 -15.22 -29.73
CA THR A 195 -3.03 -15.63 -31.11
C THR A 195 -1.72 -15.99 -31.83
N GLY A 196 -1.82 -16.44 -33.07
CA GLY A 196 -0.68 -16.73 -33.93
C GLY A 196 -0.20 -18.18 -33.87
N PHE A 197 -1.09 -19.12 -33.52
CA PHE A 197 -0.82 -20.55 -33.57
C PHE A 197 -1.51 -21.20 -34.77
N PRO A 198 -0.88 -22.20 -35.41
CA PRO A 198 -1.50 -22.93 -36.50
C PRO A 198 -2.68 -23.79 -35.98
N PRO A 199 -3.77 -23.92 -36.76
CA PRO A 199 -4.89 -24.81 -36.43
C PRO A 199 -4.42 -26.25 -36.19
N GLY A 200 -5.05 -26.92 -35.22
CA GLY A 200 -4.74 -28.30 -34.87
C GLY A 200 -3.53 -28.51 -33.97
N ALA A 201 -2.70 -27.47 -33.72
CA ALA A 201 -1.56 -27.56 -32.82
C ALA A 201 -1.97 -27.70 -31.36
N VAL A 202 -1.19 -28.46 -30.59
CA VAL A 202 -1.31 -28.52 -29.13
C VAL A 202 -0.37 -27.47 -28.54
N VAL A 203 -0.93 -26.58 -27.72
CA VAL A 203 -0.19 -25.48 -27.10
C VAL A 203 -0.33 -25.59 -25.59
N TRP A 204 0.81 -25.56 -24.92
CA TRP A 204 0.92 -25.41 -23.48
C TRP A 204 1.07 -23.93 -23.13
N ALA A 205 0.47 -23.51 -22.02
CA ALA A 205 0.63 -22.18 -21.47
C ALA A 205 0.92 -22.26 -19.97
N ARG A 206 1.75 -21.35 -19.48
CA ARG A 206 2.00 -21.13 -18.05
C ARG A 206 2.06 -19.64 -17.77
N VAL A 207 1.72 -19.26 -16.54
CA VAL A 207 1.63 -17.86 -16.14
C VAL A 207 2.36 -17.66 -14.82
N ARG A 208 3.08 -16.54 -14.66
CA ARG A 208 3.64 -16.13 -13.36
C ARG A 208 3.27 -14.68 -13.06
N THR A 209 3.15 -14.35 -11.78
CA THR A 209 2.99 -12.97 -11.33
C THR A 209 4.36 -12.29 -11.23
N LEU A 210 4.46 -11.06 -11.78
CA LEU A 210 5.61 -10.20 -11.61
C LEU A 210 5.45 -9.34 -10.35
N GLY A 211 6.47 -9.37 -9.50
CA GLY A 211 6.57 -8.60 -8.27
C GLY A 211 7.14 -7.20 -8.49
N ILE A 212 7.36 -6.49 -7.39
CA ILE A 212 8.00 -5.18 -7.40
C ILE A 212 9.43 -5.31 -7.94
N LYS A 213 9.95 -4.30 -8.62
CA LYS A 213 11.30 -4.30 -9.23
C LYS A 213 11.57 -5.50 -10.18
N ASN A 214 10.54 -5.93 -10.90
CA ASN A 214 10.65 -7.02 -11.89
C ASN A 214 11.04 -8.40 -11.30
N ILE A 215 10.77 -8.62 -10.02
CA ILE A 215 11.02 -9.92 -9.38
C ILE A 215 10.03 -10.93 -9.94
N LYS A 216 10.56 -11.99 -10.56
CA LYS A 216 9.77 -13.02 -11.23
C LYS A 216 9.24 -14.01 -10.20
N GLY A 217 7.92 -14.16 -10.15
CA GLY A 217 7.27 -15.16 -9.30
C GLY A 217 7.38 -16.58 -9.83
N VAL A 218 6.80 -17.51 -9.07
CA VAL A 218 6.71 -18.92 -9.44
C VAL A 218 5.71 -19.10 -10.59
N TRP A 219 5.98 -20.04 -11.50
CA TRP A 219 5.06 -20.42 -12.57
C TRP A 219 3.84 -21.15 -12.00
N SER A 220 2.68 -20.93 -12.62
CA SER A 220 1.50 -21.79 -12.43
C SER A 220 1.75 -23.19 -12.97
N ASP A 221 0.92 -24.14 -12.55
CA ASP A 221 0.79 -25.41 -13.24
C ASP A 221 0.48 -25.14 -14.74
N PRO A 222 1.21 -25.79 -15.68
CA PRO A 222 0.92 -25.67 -17.10
C PRO A 222 -0.47 -26.16 -17.44
N ALA A 223 -1.12 -25.48 -18.39
CA ALA A 223 -2.37 -25.92 -18.99
C ALA A 223 -2.18 -26.10 -20.49
N GLN A 224 -2.88 -27.07 -21.08
CA GLN A 224 -2.83 -27.33 -22.52
C GLN A 224 -4.18 -27.09 -23.20
N ILE A 225 -4.12 -26.76 -24.49
CA ILE A 225 -5.29 -26.69 -25.37
C ILE A 225 -4.88 -27.08 -26.78
N ARG A 226 -5.79 -27.72 -27.50
CA ARG A 226 -5.66 -27.91 -28.96
C ARG A 226 -6.34 -26.74 -29.67
N ILE A 227 -5.60 -26.06 -30.54
CA ILE A 227 -6.09 -24.94 -31.34
C ILE A 227 -7.07 -25.45 -32.40
N LEU A 228 -8.18 -24.73 -32.58
CA LEU A 228 -9.19 -25.01 -33.60
C LEU A 228 -8.76 -24.48 -34.96
#